data_AF-A0A2U2BWD8-F1
#
_entry.id   AF-A0A2U2BWD8-F1
#
_cell.length_a   1.000
_cell.length_b   1.000
_cell.length_c   1.000
_cell.angle_alpha   90.00
_cell.angle_beta   90.00
_cell.angle_gamma   90.00
#
_symmetry.space_group_name_H-M   'P 1'
#
loop_
_entity.id
_entity.type
_entity.pdbx_description
1 polymer ?
#
loop_
_entity_poly.entity_id
_entity_poly.type
_entity_poly.pdbx_seq_one_letter_code
_entity_poly.pdbx_strand_id
1 'polypeptide(L)'
;MADEHQIEDTAIATLADRRGAMAKPQTLHLYADRIERVRDGVVDARLRLDAIRRVRLAVEMAGREAQVVCRVTGPSGEVALGSLTATGPGQWANNAANFRAFVIALHEALAPRAAEVEFLQGPSLGLRIALSALGAAMALTGAFFFAWFFLVEERAALGFVAAPFAVLGAYVAWLFRPTPPVAYAPGEMAKTLRAQAERSANPEAG
;
A
#
# COMPACT_ATOMS: atom_id res chain seq x y z
N MET A 1 -16.70 -43.39 -12.00
CA MET A 1 -15.68 -42.41 -12.43
C MET A 1 -15.39 -41.56 -11.20
N ALA A 2 -14.70 -42.10 -10.19
CA ALA A 2 -13.25 -42.25 -10.14
C ALA A 2 -12.55 -40.89 -10.29
N ASP A 3 -12.73 -40.06 -9.27
CA ASP A 3 -11.68 -39.38 -8.50
C ASP A 3 -10.33 -39.23 -9.22
N GLU A 4 -10.17 -38.13 -9.95
CA GLU A 4 -8.95 -37.80 -10.68
C GLU A 4 -8.57 -36.35 -10.36
N HIS A 5 -7.56 -36.19 -9.49
CA HIS A 5 -6.82 -34.97 -9.15
C HIS A 5 -7.43 -33.99 -8.12
N GLN A 6 -7.71 -34.44 -6.89
CA GLN A 6 -7.41 -33.63 -5.71
C GLN A 6 -5.93 -33.84 -5.34
N ILE A 7 -5.02 -33.18 -6.05
CA ILE A 7 -3.76 -32.80 -5.39
C ILE A 7 -4.21 -31.80 -4.33
N GLU A 8 -4.04 -32.12 -3.06
CA GLU A 8 -4.23 -31.17 -1.96
C GLU A 8 -3.30 -29.98 -2.23
N ASP A 9 -3.85 -28.97 -2.92
CA ASP A 9 -3.13 -27.78 -3.31
C ASP A 9 -2.85 -27.01 -2.02
N THR A 10 -1.67 -27.25 -1.46
CA THR A 10 -1.30 -26.72 -0.16
C THR A 10 -0.79 -25.31 -0.36
N ALA A 11 -1.45 -24.34 0.28
CA ALA A 11 -1.00 -22.97 0.24
C ALA A 11 0.39 -22.86 0.90
N ILE A 12 1.36 -22.31 0.16
CA ILE A 12 2.73 -22.02 0.61
C ILE A 12 2.70 -20.97 1.73
N ALA A 13 1.79 -20.01 1.64
CA ALA A 13 1.56 -19.03 2.69
C ALA A 13 0.09 -18.64 2.76
N THR A 14 -0.38 -18.33 3.98
CA THR A 14 -1.73 -17.84 4.22
C THR A 14 -1.68 -16.58 5.08
N LEU A 15 -2.55 -15.61 4.78
CA LEU A 15 -2.69 -14.37 5.53
C LEU A 15 -4.16 -14.00 5.71
N ALA A 16 -4.63 -13.99 6.95
CA ALA A 16 -5.90 -13.37 7.30
C ALA A 16 -5.74 -11.85 7.41
N ASP A 17 -6.64 -11.10 6.80
CA ASP A 17 -6.60 -9.65 6.73
C ASP A 17 -8.01 -9.03 6.72
N ARG A 18 -8.11 -7.78 7.13
CA ARG A 18 -9.32 -6.96 7.01
C ARG A 18 -8.88 -5.51 6.80
N ARG A 19 -9.19 -4.96 5.63
CA ARG A 19 -8.67 -3.66 5.16
C ARG A 19 -9.43 -2.44 5.69
N GLY A 20 -10.39 -2.63 6.59
CA GLY A 20 -11.15 -1.56 7.21
C GLY A 20 -12.35 -2.08 8.00
N ALA A 21 -12.90 -1.25 8.88
CA ALA A 21 -14.01 -1.63 9.74
C ALA A 21 -15.26 -2.08 8.96
N MET A 22 -15.50 -1.51 7.78
CA MET A 22 -16.62 -1.88 6.91
C MET A 22 -16.24 -2.92 5.85
N ALA A 23 -14.95 -3.26 5.72
CA ALA A 23 -14.50 -4.27 4.77
C ALA A 23 -14.81 -5.66 5.32
N LYS A 24 -15.18 -6.58 4.44
CA LYS A 24 -15.30 -8.00 4.78
C LYS A 24 -13.93 -8.56 5.16
N PRO A 25 -13.83 -9.41 6.20
CA PRO A 25 -12.63 -10.20 6.44
C PRO A 25 -12.28 -10.99 5.18
N GLN A 26 -10.98 -11.12 4.92
CA GLN A 26 -10.46 -11.85 3.78
C GLN A 26 -9.30 -12.73 4.22
N THR A 27 -9.17 -13.88 3.57
CA THR A 27 -8.00 -14.74 3.69
C THR A 27 -7.32 -14.80 2.34
N LEU A 28 -6.01 -14.60 2.35
CA LEU A 28 -5.17 -14.69 1.17
C LEU A 28 -4.40 -15.99 1.23
N HIS A 29 -4.46 -16.76 0.16
CA HIS A 29 -3.71 -18.00 -0.01
C HIS A 29 -2.74 -17.82 -1.17
N LEU A 30 -1.46 -18.05 -0.90
CA LEU A 30 -0.42 -18.12 -1.92
C LEU A 30 -0.15 -19.59 -2.23
N TYR A 31 -0.36 -19.98 -3.47
CA TYR A 31 -0.03 -21.29 -4.02
C TYR A 31 1.21 -21.18 -4.91
N ALA A 32 1.69 -22.32 -5.41
CA ALA A 32 2.85 -22.38 -6.29
C ALA A 32 2.64 -21.65 -7.63
N ASP A 33 1.39 -21.51 -8.08
CA ASP A 33 1.04 -20.96 -9.39
C ASP A 33 0.09 -19.75 -9.32
N ARG A 34 -0.48 -19.42 -8.16
CA ARG A 34 -1.47 -18.35 -8.01
C ARG A 34 -1.58 -17.78 -6.60
N ILE A 35 -2.25 -16.64 -6.51
CA ILE A 35 -2.77 -16.03 -5.28
C ILE A 35 -4.30 -16.07 -5.34
N GLU A 36 -4.93 -16.48 -4.26
CA GLU A 36 -6.37 -16.42 -4.09
C GLU A 36 -6.74 -15.52 -2.93
N ARG A 37 -7.80 -14.75 -3.12
CA ARG A 37 -8.46 -13.99 -2.07
C ARG A 37 -9.81 -14.64 -1.80
N VAL A 38 -9.98 -15.16 -0.60
CA VAL A 38 -11.21 -15.78 -0.12
C VAL A 38 -11.93 -14.81 0.81
N ARG A 39 -13.22 -14.59 0.58
CA ARG A 39 -14.12 -13.81 1.44
C ARG A 39 -15.38 -14.63 1.68
N ASP A 40 -15.82 -14.70 2.94
CA ASP A 40 -17.00 -15.48 3.33
C ASP A 40 -16.97 -16.94 2.82
N GLY A 41 -15.78 -17.55 2.78
CA GLY A 41 -15.58 -18.92 2.29
C GLY A 41 -15.59 -19.09 0.76
N VAL A 42 -15.73 -18.00 -0.01
CA VAL A 42 -15.76 -18.01 -1.48
C VAL A 42 -14.53 -17.32 -2.05
N VAL A 43 -13.96 -17.88 -3.12
CA VAL A 43 -12.87 -17.24 -3.87
C VAL A 43 -13.43 -16.01 -4.61
N ASP A 44 -13.09 -14.82 -4.10
CA ASP A 44 -13.49 -13.51 -4.63
C ASP A 44 -12.54 -13.02 -5.73
N ALA A 45 -11.26 -13.36 -5.63
CA ALA A 45 -10.27 -13.04 -6.67
C ALA A 45 -9.21 -14.14 -6.77
N ARG A 46 -8.74 -14.37 -8.01
CA ARG A 46 -7.62 -15.26 -8.32
C ARG A 46 -6.67 -14.55 -9.28
N LEU A 47 -5.39 -14.52 -8.91
CA LEU A 47 -4.31 -14.01 -9.76
C LEU A 47 -3.29 -15.12 -9.96
N ARG A 48 -3.11 -15.58 -11.20
CA ARG A 48 -1.99 -16.47 -11.51
C ARG A 48 -0.67 -15.72 -11.35
N LEU A 49 0.33 -16.37 -10.76
CA LEU A 49 1.66 -15.77 -10.57
C LEU A 49 2.30 -15.40 -11.91
N ASP A 50 2.01 -16.17 -12.97
CA ASP A 50 2.49 -15.90 -14.32
C ASP A 50 1.89 -14.66 -15.00
N ALA A 51 0.80 -14.15 -14.44
CA ALA A 51 0.10 -13.00 -14.94
C ALA A 51 0.31 -11.76 -14.04
N ILE A 52 1.04 -11.89 -12.93
CA ILE A 52 1.39 -10.75 -12.09
C ILE A 52 2.30 -9.82 -12.88
N ARG A 53 1.94 -8.54 -12.92
CA ARG A 53 2.72 -7.49 -13.60
C ARG A 53 3.46 -6.59 -12.63
N ARG A 54 2.94 -6.44 -11.42
CA ARG A 54 3.46 -5.49 -10.45
C ARG A 54 3.22 -5.94 -9.02
N VAL A 55 4.23 -5.74 -8.18
CA VAL A 55 4.14 -5.81 -6.73
C VAL A 55 4.56 -4.46 -6.16
N ARG A 56 3.69 -3.82 -5.37
CA ARG A 56 3.95 -2.52 -4.78
C ARG A 56 3.85 -2.56 -3.26
N LEU A 57 4.89 -2.07 -2.59
CA LEU A 57 4.90 -1.81 -1.16
C LEU A 57 4.70 -0.32 -0.91
N ALA A 58 3.72 0.05 -0.11
CA ALA A 58 3.46 1.44 0.27
C ALA A 58 3.17 1.55 1.77
N VAL A 59 3.54 2.68 2.37
CA VAL A 59 3.13 3.01 3.74
C VAL A 59 1.82 3.78 3.67
N GLU A 60 0.83 3.33 4.44
CA GLU A 60 -0.51 3.92 4.51
C GLU A 60 -0.92 4.17 5.94
N MET A 61 -1.85 5.11 6.14
CA MET A 61 -2.43 5.34 7.45
C MET A 61 -3.43 4.25 7.82
N ALA A 62 -3.36 3.82 9.07
CA ALA A 62 -4.20 2.82 9.72
C ALA A 62 -4.75 3.44 11.02
N GLY A 63 -5.73 4.33 10.89
CA GLY A 63 -6.16 5.16 12.03
C GLY A 63 -5.04 6.10 12.47
N ARG A 64 -4.54 5.93 13.70
CA ARG A 64 -3.42 6.73 14.24
C ARG A 64 -2.05 6.13 13.94
N GLU A 65 -2.00 4.89 13.47
CA GLU A 65 -0.76 4.17 13.18
C GLU A 65 -0.46 4.19 11.68
N ALA A 66 0.78 3.88 11.32
CA ALA A 66 1.17 3.61 9.94
C ALA A 66 1.24 2.10 9.72
N GLN A 67 0.79 1.62 8.56
CA GLN A 67 0.91 0.23 8.13
C GLN A 67 1.66 0.16 6.80
N VAL A 68 2.33 -0.96 6.57
CA VAL A 68 2.86 -1.32 5.25
C VAL A 68 1.80 -2.13 4.52
N VAL A 69 1.56 -1.78 3.25
CA VAL A 69 0.57 -2.44 2.39
C VAL A 69 1.28 -2.97 1.16
N CYS A 70 1.09 -4.26 0.89
CA CYS A 70 1.52 -4.88 -0.35
C CYS A 70 0.32 -5.00 -1.30
N ARG A 71 0.49 -4.51 -2.53
CA ARG A 71 -0.48 -4.64 -3.62
C ARG A 71 0.13 -5.46 -4.73
N VAL A 72 -0.59 -6.49 -5.14
CA VAL A 72 -0.24 -7.35 -6.26
C VAL A 72 -1.23 -7.12 -7.37
N THR A 73 -0.74 -6.65 -8.51
CA THR A 73 -1.55 -6.29 -9.68
C THR A 73 -1.32 -7.30 -10.81
N GLY A 74 -2.42 -7.82 -11.35
CA GLY A 74 -2.46 -8.65 -12.56
C GLY A 74 -3.57 -8.19 -13.50
N PRO A 75 -3.82 -8.91 -14.61
CA PRO A 75 -4.84 -8.54 -15.59
C PRO A 75 -6.27 -8.66 -15.04
N SER A 76 -6.51 -9.56 -14.08
CA SER A 76 -7.83 -9.76 -13.45
C SER A 76 -8.12 -8.76 -12.33
N GLY A 77 -7.16 -7.91 -11.95
CA GLY A 77 -7.34 -6.87 -10.94
C GLY A 77 -6.18 -6.77 -9.96
N GLU A 78 -6.49 -6.27 -8.76
CA GLU A 78 -5.52 -6.05 -7.69
C GLU A 78 -5.96 -6.74 -6.40
N VAL A 79 -4.97 -7.34 -5.73
CA VAL A 79 -5.09 -7.89 -4.39
C VAL A 79 -4.18 -7.10 -3.45
N ALA A 80 -4.75 -6.62 -2.35
CA ALA A 80 -4.04 -5.82 -1.35
C ALA A 80 -4.06 -6.54 0.01
N LEU A 81 -2.93 -6.46 0.72
CA LEU A 81 -2.73 -7.02 2.05
C LEU A 81 -1.93 -6.05 2.93
N GLY A 82 -2.25 -5.98 4.22
CA GLY A 82 -1.65 -5.06 5.17
C GLY A 82 -0.83 -5.72 6.28
N SER A 83 0.12 -4.96 6.83
CA SER A 83 0.86 -5.32 8.04
C SER A 83 0.03 -5.14 9.33
N LEU A 84 -1.11 -4.45 9.23
CA LEU A 84 -2.12 -4.32 10.27
C LEU A 84 -3.45 -4.82 9.74
N THR A 85 -4.28 -5.39 10.62
CA THR A 85 -5.64 -5.86 10.28
C THR A 85 -6.67 -5.09 11.10
N ALA A 86 -7.74 -4.63 10.46
CA ALA A 86 -8.79 -3.88 11.15
C ALA A 86 -9.60 -4.82 12.06
N THR A 87 -9.75 -4.45 13.32
CA THR A 87 -10.58 -5.19 14.30
C THR A 87 -11.89 -4.47 14.61
N GLY A 88 -11.95 -3.16 14.35
CA GLY A 88 -13.14 -2.32 14.53
C GLY A 88 -12.94 -0.91 13.98
N PRO A 89 -13.92 0.00 14.15
CA PRO A 89 -13.80 1.40 13.74
C PRO A 89 -12.57 2.07 14.38
N GLY A 90 -11.59 2.43 13.54
CA GLY A 90 -10.34 3.05 13.99
C GLY A 90 -9.38 2.14 14.77
N GLN A 91 -9.72 0.86 14.96
CA GLN A 91 -8.91 -0.11 15.69
C GLN A 91 -8.22 -1.07 14.74
N TRP A 92 -6.92 -1.24 14.97
CA TRP A 92 -6.04 -2.07 14.17
C TRP A 92 -5.24 -2.99 15.08
N ALA A 93 -5.13 -4.25 14.69
CA ALA A 93 -4.28 -5.22 15.36
C ALA A 93 -3.01 -5.46 14.56
N ASN A 94 -1.91 -5.68 15.27
CA ASN A 94 -0.63 -6.02 14.67
C ASN A 94 -0.71 -7.37 13.95
N ASN A 95 -0.47 -7.36 12.64
CA ASN A 95 -0.40 -8.54 11.79
C ASN A 95 0.94 -8.63 11.05
N ALA A 96 1.95 -7.90 11.53
CA ALA A 96 3.19 -7.66 10.79
C ALA A 96 4.01 -8.94 10.61
N ALA A 97 3.97 -9.86 11.57
CA ALA A 97 4.67 -11.14 11.47
C ALA A 97 4.14 -11.99 10.30
N ASN A 98 2.82 -12.22 10.26
CA ASN A 98 2.18 -12.98 9.20
C ASN A 98 2.31 -12.27 7.85
N PHE A 99 2.16 -10.94 7.83
CA PHE A 99 2.39 -10.12 6.65
C PHE A 99 3.80 -10.30 6.10
N ARG A 100 4.83 -10.19 6.95
CA ARG A 100 6.23 -10.38 6.53
C ARG A 100 6.46 -11.78 5.96
N ALA A 101 5.97 -12.82 6.63
CA ALA A 101 6.09 -14.19 6.16
C ALA A 101 5.44 -14.38 4.78
N PHE A 102 4.22 -13.86 4.60
CA PHE A 102 3.53 -13.91 3.31
C PHE A 102 4.27 -13.14 2.22
N VAL A 103 4.77 -11.94 2.53
CA VAL A 103 5.52 -11.11 1.57
C VAL A 103 6.85 -11.77 1.18
N ILE A 104 7.55 -12.42 2.11
CA ILE A 104 8.77 -13.18 1.80
C ILE A 104 8.43 -14.33 0.83
N ALA A 105 7.43 -15.15 1.16
CA ALA A 105 7.00 -16.26 0.32
C ALA A 105 6.56 -15.79 -1.08
N LEU A 106 5.86 -14.65 -1.17
CA LEU A 106 5.47 -14.04 -2.45
C LEU A 106 6.69 -13.65 -3.29
N HIS A 107 7.70 -13.01 -2.69
CA HIS A 107 8.91 -12.63 -3.41
C HIS A 107 9.72 -13.85 -3.87
N GLU A 108 9.77 -14.91 -3.06
CA GLU A 108 10.40 -16.18 -3.44
C GLU A 108 9.66 -16.86 -4.60
N ALA A 109 8.33 -16.93 -4.54
CA ALA A 109 7.51 -17.52 -5.60
C ALA A 109 7.63 -16.75 -6.93
N LEU A 110 7.84 -15.42 -6.87
CA LEU A 110 8.05 -14.59 -8.06
C LEU A 110 9.52 -14.50 -8.50
N ALA A 111 10.47 -15.03 -7.72
CA ALA A 111 11.89 -14.91 -8.02
C ALA A 111 12.29 -15.44 -9.41
N PRO A 112 11.76 -16.57 -9.92
CA PRO A 112 12.05 -17.07 -11.27
C PRO A 112 11.66 -16.08 -12.39
N ARG A 113 10.80 -15.10 -12.07
CA ARG A 113 10.22 -14.14 -13.02
C ARG A 113 10.45 -12.70 -12.61
N ALA A 114 11.43 -12.45 -11.75
CA ALA A 114 11.65 -11.13 -11.19
C ALA A 114 11.93 -10.05 -12.27
N ALA A 115 12.42 -10.44 -13.44
CA ALA A 115 12.65 -9.54 -14.57
C ALA A 115 11.36 -9.09 -15.29
N GLU A 116 10.27 -9.84 -15.16
CA GLU A 116 8.99 -9.57 -15.81
C GLU A 116 8.01 -8.80 -14.91
N VAL A 117 8.31 -8.70 -13.61
CA VAL A 117 7.45 -8.10 -12.59
C VAL A 117 8.04 -6.78 -12.11
N GLU A 118 7.24 -5.72 -12.12
CA GLU A 118 7.63 -4.44 -11.55
C GLU A 118 7.52 -4.46 -10.02
N PHE A 119 8.65 -4.42 -9.31
CA PHE A 119 8.70 -4.28 -7.85
C PHE A 119 8.89 -2.80 -7.47
N LEU A 120 7.84 -2.17 -6.94
CA LEU A 120 7.81 -0.72 -6.69
C LEU A 120 7.56 -0.35 -5.22
N GLN A 121 8.17 0.74 -4.75
CA GLN A 121 7.94 1.33 -3.44
C GLN A 121 7.22 2.68 -3.52
N GLY A 122 6.41 2.94 -2.49
CA GLY A 122 5.77 4.22 -2.24
C GLY A 122 4.36 4.38 -2.83
N PRO A 123 3.78 5.58 -2.70
CA PRO A 123 2.43 5.85 -3.18
C PRO A 123 2.34 5.78 -4.71
N SER A 124 1.15 5.47 -5.22
CA SER A 124 0.92 5.40 -6.66
C SER A 124 1.12 6.76 -7.33
N LEU A 125 1.52 6.75 -8.61
CA LEU A 125 1.66 7.98 -9.40
C LEU A 125 0.34 8.76 -9.45
N GLY A 126 -0.79 8.06 -9.62
CA GLY A 126 -2.12 8.67 -9.61
C GLY A 126 -2.42 9.39 -8.29
N LEU A 127 -2.08 8.78 -7.14
CA LEU A 127 -2.25 9.41 -5.84
C LEU A 127 -1.36 10.66 -5.68
N ARG A 128 -0.10 10.58 -6.12
CA ARG A 128 0.83 11.73 -6.11
C ARG A 128 0.29 12.89 -6.95
N ILE A 129 -0.18 12.61 -8.18
CA ILE A 129 -0.79 13.62 -9.05
C ILE A 129 -2.02 14.25 -8.38
N ALA A 130 -2.92 13.44 -7.83
CA ALA A 130 -4.13 13.93 -7.17
C ALA A 130 -3.81 14.86 -5.99
N LEU A 131 -2.88 14.44 -5.11
CA LEU A 131 -2.46 15.24 -3.95
C LEU A 131 -1.68 16.49 -4.36
N SER A 132 -0.84 16.39 -5.39
CA SER A 132 -0.09 17.53 -5.92
C SER A 132 -1.03 18.58 -6.53
N ALA A 133 -2.02 18.13 -7.32
CA ALA A 133 -3.05 19.00 -7.89
C ALA A 133 -3.92 19.67 -6.82
N LEU A 134 -4.32 18.91 -5.78
CA LEU A 134 -5.05 19.46 -4.64
C LEU A 134 -4.23 20.53 -3.90
N GLY A 135 -2.95 20.26 -3.65
CA GLY A 135 -2.04 21.23 -3.05
C GLY A 135 -1.90 22.49 -3.90
N ALA A 136 -1.74 22.34 -5.22
CA ALA A 136 -1.62 23.46 -6.14
C ALA A 136 -2.91 24.30 -6.19
N ALA A 137 -4.08 23.67 -6.22
CA ALA A 137 -5.37 24.37 -6.18
C ALA A 137 -5.52 25.17 -4.87
N MET A 138 -5.16 24.58 -3.73
CA MET A 138 -5.18 25.26 -2.44
C MET A 138 -4.18 26.43 -2.41
N ALA A 139 -3.00 26.25 -3.00
CA ALA A 139 -1.97 27.28 -3.10
C ALA A 139 -2.44 28.49 -3.91
N LEU A 140 -2.99 28.23 -5.10
CA LEU A 140 -3.52 29.26 -6.01
C LEU A 140 -4.70 30.01 -5.39
N THR A 141 -5.60 29.29 -4.71
CA THR A 141 -6.75 29.90 -4.03
C THR A 141 -6.30 30.81 -2.89
N GLY A 142 -5.37 30.33 -2.05
CA GLY A 142 -4.81 31.14 -0.96
C GLY A 142 -4.07 32.38 -1.47
N ALA A 143 -3.25 32.22 -2.53
CA ALA A 143 -2.54 33.32 -3.15
C ALA A 143 -3.48 34.34 -3.80
N PHE A 144 -4.55 33.87 -4.47
CA PHE A 144 -5.58 34.73 -5.04
C PHE A 144 -6.28 35.57 -3.98
N PHE A 145 -6.76 34.95 -2.88
CA PHE A 145 -7.42 35.69 -1.80
C PHE A 145 -6.46 36.64 -1.09
N PHE A 146 -5.22 36.24 -0.86
CA PHE A 146 -4.19 37.13 -0.32
C PHE A 146 -4.02 38.37 -1.22
N ALA A 147 -3.82 38.17 -2.52
CA ALA A 147 -3.63 39.26 -3.48
C ALA A 147 -4.88 40.15 -3.58
N TRP A 148 -6.08 39.57 -3.62
CA TRP A 148 -7.34 40.33 -3.67
C TRP A 148 -7.51 41.22 -2.44
N PHE A 149 -7.39 40.67 -1.23
CA PHE A 149 -7.59 41.46 -0.01
C PHE A 149 -6.48 42.49 0.22
N PHE A 150 -5.26 42.20 -0.23
CA PHE A 150 -4.13 43.11 -0.09
C PHE A 150 -4.15 44.25 -1.11
N LEU A 151 -4.44 43.94 -2.38
CA LEU A 151 -4.32 44.90 -3.50
C LEU A 151 -5.63 45.61 -3.85
N VAL A 152 -6.79 44.97 -3.66
CA VAL A 152 -8.09 45.52 -4.06
C VAL A 152 -8.85 46.08 -2.86
N GLU A 153 -8.92 45.33 -1.77
CA GLU A 153 -9.68 45.73 -0.58
C GLU A 153 -8.86 46.59 0.41
N GLU A 154 -7.54 46.72 0.21
CA GLU A 154 -6.60 47.40 1.12
C GLU A 154 -6.67 46.89 2.58
N ARG A 155 -7.20 45.68 2.78
CA ARG A 155 -7.36 45.02 4.09
C ARG A 155 -6.28 43.96 4.26
N ALA A 156 -5.04 44.43 4.41
CA ALA A 156 -3.87 43.55 4.54
C ALA A 156 -4.04 42.48 5.64
N ALA A 157 -4.67 42.84 6.77
CA ALA A 157 -4.94 41.91 7.87
C ALA A 157 -5.79 40.69 7.45
N LEU A 158 -6.80 40.88 6.59
CA LEU A 158 -7.61 39.77 6.06
C LEU A 158 -6.84 38.96 5.01
N GLY A 159 -5.98 39.61 4.22
CA GLY A 159 -5.09 38.93 3.28
C GLY A 159 -4.19 37.92 4.00
N PHE A 160 -3.58 38.30 5.13
CA PHE A 160 -2.72 37.40 5.90
C PHE A 160 -3.42 36.13 6.43
N VAL A 161 -4.75 36.14 6.58
CA VAL A 161 -5.51 34.93 6.93
C VAL A 161 -5.47 33.88 5.80
N ALA A 162 -5.35 34.30 4.55
CA ALA A 162 -5.25 33.42 3.38
C ALA A 162 -3.82 32.87 3.15
N ALA A 163 -2.79 33.55 3.67
CA ALA A 163 -1.40 33.19 3.44
C ALA A 163 -1.02 31.76 3.90
N PRO A 164 -1.47 31.25 5.07
CA PRO A 164 -1.20 29.87 5.47
C PRO A 164 -1.69 28.83 4.46
N PHE A 165 -2.84 29.06 3.81
CA PHE A 165 -3.36 28.15 2.78
C PHE A 165 -2.49 28.15 1.53
N ALA A 166 -1.95 29.32 1.15
CA ALA A 166 -1.01 29.42 0.04
C ALA A 166 0.27 28.60 0.31
N VAL A 167 0.85 28.78 1.50
CA VAL A 167 2.09 28.10 1.92
C VAL A 167 1.88 26.60 2.09
N LEU A 168 0.84 26.18 2.81
CA LEU A 168 0.52 24.77 3.00
C LEU A 168 0.20 24.09 1.66
N GLY A 169 -0.57 24.76 0.79
CA GLY A 169 -0.86 24.25 -0.55
C GLY A 169 0.41 24.03 -1.37
N ALA A 170 1.30 25.01 -1.40
CA ALA A 170 2.57 24.91 -2.12
C ALA A 170 3.45 23.78 -1.55
N TYR A 171 3.49 23.65 -0.22
CA TYR A 171 4.22 22.56 0.44
C TYR A 171 3.66 21.18 0.08
N VAL A 172 2.33 20.98 0.13
CA VAL A 172 1.70 19.72 -0.29
C VAL A 172 1.97 19.44 -1.78
N ALA A 173 1.85 20.44 -2.65
CA ALA A 173 2.11 20.31 -4.08
C ALA A 173 3.54 19.82 -4.35
N TRP A 174 4.51 20.39 -3.63
CA TRP A 174 5.92 20.03 -3.72
C TRP A 174 6.22 18.64 -3.13
N LEU A 175 5.68 18.33 -1.95
CA LEU A 175 5.89 17.05 -1.26
C LEU A 175 5.39 15.87 -2.10
N PHE A 176 4.24 16.04 -2.76
CA PHE A 176 3.62 15.01 -3.60
C PHE A 176 3.89 15.19 -5.10
N ARG A 177 4.91 15.99 -5.47
CA ARG A 177 5.25 16.23 -6.88
C ARG A 177 5.35 14.89 -7.65
N PRO A 178 4.82 14.81 -8.88
CA PRO A 178 4.89 13.59 -9.67
C PRO A 178 6.36 13.20 -9.88
N THR A 179 6.77 12.05 -9.33
CA THR A 179 8.09 11.46 -9.61
C THR A 179 7.90 10.03 -10.10
N PRO A 180 8.86 9.49 -10.88
CA PRO A 180 8.87 8.08 -11.21
C PRO A 180 8.77 7.22 -9.94
N PRO A 181 8.10 6.04 -10.03
CA PRO A 181 8.04 5.11 -8.92
C PRO A 181 9.45 4.56 -8.62
N VAL A 182 9.73 4.32 -7.34
CA VAL A 182 11.03 3.80 -6.91
C VAL A 182 11.02 2.28 -7.04
N ALA A 183 11.84 1.72 -7.93
CA ALA A 183 11.98 0.28 -8.04
C ALA A 183 12.79 -0.28 -6.86
N TYR A 184 12.51 -1.52 -6.46
CA TYR A 184 13.28 -2.22 -5.44
C TYR A 184 13.64 -3.64 -5.86
N ALA A 185 14.76 -4.15 -5.34
CA ALA A 185 15.16 -5.52 -5.57
C ALA A 185 14.40 -6.47 -4.63
N PRO A 186 13.60 -7.43 -5.14
CA PRO A 186 12.78 -8.30 -4.32
C PRO A 186 13.60 -9.22 -3.41
N GLY A 187 14.77 -9.68 -3.87
CA GLY A 187 15.69 -10.51 -3.08
C GLY A 187 16.28 -9.77 -1.87
N GLU A 188 16.74 -8.53 -2.06
CA GLU A 188 17.27 -7.70 -0.97
C GLU A 188 16.17 -7.31 0.03
N MET A 189 14.96 -7.05 -0.47
CA MET A 189 13.79 -6.83 0.39
C MET A 189 13.47 -8.06 1.24
N ALA A 190 13.41 -9.26 0.63
CA ALA A 190 13.15 -10.51 1.35
C ALA A 190 14.23 -10.78 2.42
N LYS A 191 15.51 -10.56 2.13
CA LYS A 191 16.60 -10.65 3.12
C LYS A 191 16.39 -9.68 4.28
N THR A 192 16.06 -8.43 3.99
CA THR A 192 15.80 -7.40 5.01
C THR A 192 14.63 -7.79 5.91
N LEU A 193 13.54 -8.29 5.32
CA LEU A 193 12.35 -8.74 6.07
C LEU A 193 12.65 -9.97 6.94
N ARG A 194 13.48 -10.91 6.49
CA ARG A 194 13.94 -12.06 7.31
C ARG A 194 14.78 -11.59 8.50
N ALA A 195 15.76 -10.73 8.27
CA ALA A 195 16.58 -10.17 9.34
C ALA A 195 15.73 -9.38 10.37
N GLN A 196 14.70 -8.66 9.91
CA GLN A 196 13.73 -8.02 10.80
C GLN A 196 12.89 -9.03 11.60
N ALA A 197 12.48 -10.13 10.99
CA ALA A 197 11.74 -11.20 11.67
C ALA A 197 12.60 -11.86 12.76
N GLU A 198 13.87 -12.16 12.47
CA GLU A 198 14.83 -12.72 13.43
C GLU A 198 15.05 -11.80 14.63
N ARG A 199 15.28 -10.49 14.40
CA ARG A 199 15.40 -9.50 15.48
C ARG A 199 14.13 -9.39 16.33
N SER A 200 12.97 -9.48 15.70
CA SER A 200 11.69 -9.42 16.43
C SER A 200 11.43 -10.68 17.25
N ALA A 201 11.99 -11.82 16.85
CA ALA A 201 11.89 -13.08 17.58
C ALA A 201 12.87 -13.16 18.76
N ASN A 202 13.97 -12.41 18.72
CA ASN A 202 14.99 -12.38 19.78
C ASN A 202 15.31 -10.95 20.23
N PRO A 203 14.43 -10.32 21.04
CA PRO A 203 14.56 -8.92 21.44
C PRO A 203 15.75 -8.63 22.38
N GLU A 204 16.36 -9.65 22.98
CA GLU A 204 17.47 -9.49 23.94
C GLU A 204 18.88 -9.50 23.29
N ALA A 205 18.96 -9.68 21.97
CA ALA A 205 20.23 -9.75 21.23
C ALA A 205 20.65 -8.43 20.57
N GLY A 206 20.02 -7.30 20.93
CA GLY A 206 20.21 -5.98 20.32
C GLY A 206 20.63 -4.90 21.29
#